data_AF-A0AAV5GW04-F1
#
_entry.id   AF-A0AAV5GW04-F1
#
_cell.length_a   1.000
_cell.length_b   1.000
_cell.length_c   1.000
_cell.angle_alpha   90.00
_cell.angle_beta   90.00
_cell.angle_gamma   90.00
#
_symmetry.space_group_name_H-M   'P 1'
#
loop_
_entity.id
_entity.type
_entity.pdbx_description
1 polymer ?
#
loop_
_entity_poly.entity_id
_entity_poly.type
_entity_poly.pdbx_seq_one_letter_code
_entity_poly.pdbx_strand_id
1 'polypeptide(L)'
;MGPPPAILRAPAHRIPTLWALYRPLLRAATAAPLPHPHRRALRKHVRDEFRLSRNLGNLDRIRARLRDAEQLLHDLDCAPHSHSHLSRLRALASHLVSRPRPRPPTPPLPPSSTCIHRKPTPRPSILHATHFHPPLVRTRPQPLALSMLIFRRRQAAQKRFDRLAQARELERVARDVEREEGELGMLRGASGQGQSGGELTRREPAGEQGEGERWGDEWRGWIREAREKELTEQRRNELRIPPDLFRRASALNRQRERNSAEAALRRKQKKGREAAQGQPGAAGRAGGEAGQRTIRRP
;
A
#
# COMPACT_ATOMS: atom_id res chain seq x y z
N MET A 1 -4.06 -2.48 1.48
CA MET A 1 -3.95 -1.40 0.45
C MET A 1 -4.05 -2.07 -0.92
N GLY A 2 -5.27 -2.30 -1.40
CA GLY A 2 -5.50 -2.71 -2.79
C GLY A 2 -4.92 -1.68 -3.76
N PRO A 3 -4.65 -2.06 -5.02
CA PRO A 3 -4.30 -1.08 -6.03
C PRO A 3 -5.42 -0.03 -6.08
N PRO A 4 -5.09 1.27 -6.06
CA PRO A 4 -6.12 2.29 -6.23
C PRO A 4 -6.86 2.04 -7.55
N PRO A 5 -8.17 2.34 -7.64
CA PRO A 5 -8.92 2.19 -8.88
C PRO A 5 -8.15 2.92 -9.99
N ALA A 6 -7.82 2.19 -11.05
CA ALA A 6 -6.98 2.67 -12.15
C ALA A 6 -7.53 3.99 -12.75
N ILE A 7 -8.85 4.16 -12.67
CA ILE A 7 -9.62 5.35 -13.04
C ILE A 7 -9.01 6.62 -12.43
N LEU A 8 -8.75 6.69 -11.12
CA LEU A 8 -8.21 7.91 -10.49
C LEU A 8 -6.75 8.21 -10.81
N ARG A 9 -6.01 7.21 -11.28
CA ARG A 9 -4.62 7.38 -11.75
C ARG A 9 -4.54 7.71 -13.23
N ALA A 10 -5.66 7.59 -13.96
CA ALA A 10 -5.69 7.97 -15.36
C ALA A 10 -5.33 9.46 -15.48
N PRO A 11 -4.43 9.82 -16.42
CA PRO A 11 -4.07 11.21 -16.70
C PRO A 11 -5.31 12.11 -16.91
N ALA A 12 -6.39 11.52 -17.42
CA ALA A 12 -7.68 12.14 -17.67
C ALA A 12 -8.34 12.78 -16.43
N HIS A 13 -8.18 12.24 -15.22
CA HIS A 13 -8.76 12.85 -13.99
C HIS A 13 -7.83 13.86 -13.31
N ARG A 14 -6.53 13.80 -13.64
CA ARG A 14 -5.51 14.72 -13.10
C ARG A 14 -5.62 16.11 -13.72
N ILE A 15 -6.00 16.20 -15.00
CA ILE A 15 -6.11 17.47 -15.71
C ILE A 15 -7.32 18.28 -15.18
N PRO A 16 -8.55 17.75 -15.07
CA PRO A 16 -9.69 18.49 -14.53
C PRO A 16 -9.46 18.96 -13.09
N THR A 17 -8.93 18.12 -12.21
CA THR A 17 -8.66 18.50 -10.80
C THR A 17 -7.60 19.58 -10.65
N LEU A 18 -6.55 19.58 -11.49
CA LEU A 18 -5.53 20.63 -11.48
C LEU A 18 -6.07 21.97 -11.99
N TRP A 19 -6.92 21.94 -13.02
CA TRP A 19 -7.40 23.15 -13.69
C TRP A 19 -8.64 23.74 -13.02
N ALA A 20 -9.54 22.91 -12.48
CA ALA A 20 -10.77 23.35 -11.83
C ALA A 20 -10.58 23.79 -10.37
N LEU A 21 -9.62 23.23 -9.63
CA LEU A 21 -9.48 23.51 -8.19
C LEU A 21 -8.13 24.09 -7.82
N TYR A 22 -7.04 23.41 -8.17
CA TYR A 22 -5.71 23.82 -7.70
C TYR A 22 -5.29 25.22 -8.21
N ARG A 23 -5.49 25.52 -9.49
CA ARG A 23 -5.14 26.83 -10.07
C ARG A 23 -6.04 27.95 -9.52
N PRO A 24 -7.37 27.83 -9.49
CA PRO A 24 -8.25 28.79 -8.82
C PRO A 24 -7.87 29.03 -7.36
N LEU A 25 -7.64 27.99 -6.56
CA LEU A 25 -7.23 28.11 -5.17
C LEU A 25 -5.93 28.93 -5.00
N LEU A 26 -4.92 28.68 -5.84
CA LEU A 26 -3.69 29.46 -5.78
C LEU A 26 -3.88 30.94 -6.16
N ARG A 27 -4.76 31.22 -7.14
CA ARG A 27 -5.10 32.59 -7.54
C ARG A 27 -5.88 33.28 -6.44
N ALA A 28 -6.94 32.67 -5.94
CA ALA A 28 -7.77 33.18 -4.86
C ALA A 28 -6.97 33.41 -3.57
N ALA A 29 -6.09 32.48 -3.17
CA ALA A 29 -5.21 32.66 -2.01
C ALA A 29 -4.21 33.82 -2.16
N THR A 30 -3.83 34.17 -3.40
CA THR A 30 -2.95 35.32 -3.68
C THR A 30 -3.73 36.64 -3.70
N ALA A 31 -4.97 36.60 -4.20
CA ALA A 31 -5.87 37.75 -4.31
C ALA A 31 -6.64 38.08 -3.01
N ALA A 32 -6.69 37.16 -2.05
CA ALA A 32 -7.45 37.32 -0.81
C ALA A 32 -7.12 38.62 -0.05
N PRO A 33 -8.11 39.29 0.59
CA PRO A 33 -7.93 40.53 1.36
C PRO A 33 -7.26 40.29 2.72
N LEU A 34 -6.05 39.73 2.70
CA LEU A 34 -5.27 39.32 3.87
C LEU A 34 -3.84 39.90 3.81
N PRO A 35 -3.18 40.07 4.97
CA PRO A 35 -1.78 40.46 5.03
C PRO A 35 -0.89 39.52 4.19
N HIS A 36 0.17 40.07 3.59
CA HIS A 36 1.11 39.29 2.77
C HIS A 36 1.63 37.98 3.42
N PRO A 37 2.06 37.94 4.70
CA PRO A 37 2.51 36.70 5.31
C PRO A 37 1.41 35.63 5.39
N HIS A 38 0.16 36.04 5.63
CA HIS A 38 -1.00 35.14 5.67
C HIS A 38 -1.32 34.56 4.29
N ARG A 39 -1.32 35.39 3.24
CA ARG A 39 -1.48 34.94 1.85
C ARG A 39 -0.41 33.93 1.46
N ARG A 40 0.85 34.20 1.83
CA ARG A 40 1.97 33.30 1.55
C ARG A 40 1.83 31.96 2.29
N ALA A 41 1.40 31.98 3.55
CA ALA A 41 1.15 30.79 4.34
C ALA A 41 0.01 29.93 3.76
N LEU A 42 -1.10 30.55 3.38
CA LEU A 42 -2.23 29.88 2.70
C LEU A 42 -1.79 29.25 1.38
N ARG A 43 -1.11 30.02 0.52
CA ARG A 43 -0.61 29.52 -0.77
C ARG A 43 0.34 28.32 -0.59
N LYS A 44 1.21 28.36 0.44
CA LYS A 44 2.09 27.24 0.77
C LYS A 44 1.28 26.04 1.26
N HIS A 45 0.31 26.25 2.14
CA HIS A 45 -0.55 25.19 2.65
C HIS A 45 -1.30 24.46 1.52
N VAL A 46 -1.90 25.20 0.58
CA VAL A 46 -2.54 24.60 -0.61
C VAL A 46 -1.55 23.73 -1.40
N ARG A 47 -0.32 24.21 -1.62
CA ARG A 47 0.72 23.42 -2.32
C ARG A 47 1.09 22.15 -1.55
N ASP A 48 1.28 22.27 -0.25
CA ASP A 48 1.69 21.15 0.61
C ASP A 48 0.56 20.11 0.68
N GLU A 49 -0.70 20.51 0.84
CA GLU A 49 -1.85 19.61 0.84
C GLU A 49 -1.99 18.86 -0.49
N PHE A 50 -1.94 19.55 -1.63
CA PHE A 50 -2.01 18.89 -2.95
C PHE A 50 -0.79 17.98 -3.22
N ARG A 51 0.38 18.32 -2.68
CA ARG A 51 1.57 17.47 -2.78
C ARG A 51 1.42 16.20 -1.93
N LEU A 52 0.88 16.32 -0.72
CA LEU A 52 0.61 15.20 0.18
C LEU A 52 -0.50 14.30 -0.38
N SER A 53 -1.51 14.88 -1.03
CA SER A 53 -2.65 14.16 -1.56
C SER A 53 -2.38 13.45 -2.90
N ARG A 54 -1.27 13.79 -3.58
CA ARG A 54 -0.90 13.21 -4.90
C ARG A 54 -0.87 11.68 -4.93
N ASN A 55 -0.53 11.04 -3.80
CA ASN A 55 -0.39 9.59 -3.69
C ASN A 55 -1.53 8.95 -2.89
N LEU A 56 -2.63 9.66 -2.64
CA LEU A 56 -3.81 9.04 -2.03
C LEU A 56 -4.35 7.97 -2.99
N GLY A 57 -4.58 6.78 -2.44
CA GLY A 57 -5.13 5.64 -3.20
C GLY A 57 -6.54 5.24 -2.79
N ASN A 58 -7.07 5.84 -1.73
CA ASN A 58 -8.42 5.57 -1.24
C ASN A 58 -9.38 6.63 -1.79
N LEU A 59 -10.44 6.18 -2.47
CA LEU A 59 -11.47 7.01 -3.11
C LEU A 59 -12.14 7.97 -2.13
N ASP A 60 -12.56 7.48 -0.97
CA ASP A 60 -13.28 8.29 0.04
C ASP A 60 -12.38 9.39 0.58
N ARG A 61 -11.09 9.07 0.80
CA ARG A 61 -10.10 10.09 1.20
C ARG A 61 -9.90 11.14 0.12
N ILE A 62 -9.89 10.75 -1.16
CA ILE A 62 -9.76 11.70 -2.27
C ILE A 62 -11.00 12.59 -2.34
N ARG A 63 -12.21 12.02 -2.26
CA ARG A 63 -13.48 12.76 -2.25
C ARG A 63 -13.55 13.74 -1.10
N ALA A 64 -13.23 13.31 0.12
CA ALA A 64 -13.17 14.19 1.29
C ALA A 64 -12.21 15.35 1.06
N ARG A 65 -11.01 15.08 0.53
CA ARG A 65 -10.03 16.13 0.24
C ARG A 65 -10.45 17.10 -0.86
N LEU A 66 -11.18 16.63 -1.87
CA LEU A 66 -11.74 17.51 -2.90
C LEU A 66 -12.83 18.40 -2.33
N ARG A 67 -13.73 17.88 -1.49
CA ARG A 67 -14.74 18.67 -0.77
C ARG A 67 -14.10 19.72 0.15
N ASP A 68 -13.07 19.35 0.90
CA ASP A 68 -12.32 20.30 1.74
C ASP A 68 -11.71 21.44 0.90
N ALA A 69 -11.19 21.11 -0.28
CA ALA A 69 -10.58 22.06 -1.21
C ALA A 69 -11.62 22.98 -1.86
N GLU A 70 -12.79 22.45 -2.22
CA GLU A 70 -13.95 23.20 -2.74
C GLU A 70 -14.47 24.18 -1.68
N GLN A 71 -14.63 23.71 -0.44
CA GLN A 71 -15.05 24.56 0.67
C GLN A 71 -14.06 25.71 0.93
N LEU A 72 -12.75 25.41 0.90
CA LEU A 72 -11.71 26.43 1.04
C LEU A 72 -11.74 27.45 -0.11
N LEU A 73 -12.01 27.01 -1.34
CA LEU A 73 -12.14 27.90 -2.49
C LEU A 73 -13.35 28.82 -2.31
N HIS A 74 -14.50 28.26 -1.93
CA HIS A 74 -15.70 29.03 -1.64
C HIS A 74 -15.46 30.06 -0.52
N ASP A 75 -14.78 29.69 0.56
CA ASP A 75 -14.42 30.62 1.63
C ASP A 75 -13.53 31.78 1.13
N LEU A 76 -12.59 31.50 0.21
CA LEU A 76 -11.72 32.51 -0.38
C LEU A 76 -12.48 33.46 -1.33
N ASP A 77 -13.42 32.94 -2.12
CA ASP A 77 -14.22 33.74 -3.05
C ASP A 77 -15.27 34.60 -2.32
N CYS A 78 -15.80 34.12 -1.19
CA CYS A 78 -16.73 34.87 -0.33
C CYS A 78 -16.02 35.84 0.62
N ALA A 79 -14.71 35.70 0.85
CA ALA A 79 -13.94 36.55 1.77
C ALA A 79 -14.04 38.07 1.51
N PRO A 80 -14.10 38.57 0.26
CA PRO A 80 -14.28 40.00 0.01
C PRO A 80 -15.67 40.52 0.43
N HIS A 81 -16.66 39.64 0.44
CA HIS A 81 -18.07 40.00 0.61
C HIS A 81 -18.60 39.71 2.01
N SER A 82 -17.94 38.85 2.79
CA SER A 82 -18.42 38.43 4.11
C SER A 82 -17.32 38.43 5.18
N HIS A 83 -17.59 39.17 6.26
CA HIS A 83 -16.68 39.28 7.40
C HIS A 83 -16.47 37.94 8.12
N SER A 84 -17.48 37.07 8.16
CA SER A 84 -17.39 35.77 8.84
C SER A 84 -16.39 34.83 8.14
N HIS A 85 -16.47 34.73 6.80
CA HIS A 85 -15.52 33.95 6.00
C HIS A 85 -14.11 34.51 6.11
N LEU A 86 -13.96 35.83 6.04
CA LEU A 86 -12.68 36.51 6.19
C LEU A 86 -12.06 36.29 7.58
N SER A 87 -12.86 36.31 8.65
CA SER A 87 -12.40 36.03 10.02
C SER A 87 -11.90 34.58 10.15
N ARG A 88 -12.66 33.60 9.63
CA ARG A 88 -12.23 32.18 9.59
C ARG A 88 -10.91 32.00 8.84
N LEU A 89 -10.75 32.65 7.68
CA LEU A 89 -9.51 32.62 6.92
C LEU A 89 -8.34 33.27 7.65
N ARG A 90 -8.57 34.37 8.37
CA ARG A 90 -7.53 34.99 9.22
C ARG A 90 -7.08 34.05 10.33
N ALA A 91 -8.01 33.38 11.01
CA ALA A 91 -7.70 32.41 12.06
C ALA A 91 -6.94 31.20 11.52
N LEU A 92 -7.33 30.69 10.35
CA LEU A 92 -6.62 29.60 9.68
C LEU A 92 -5.21 30.04 9.27
N ALA A 93 -5.07 31.23 8.67
CA ALA A 93 -3.78 31.73 8.22
C ALA A 93 -2.82 32.03 9.38
N SER A 94 -3.30 32.58 10.50
CA SER A 94 -2.49 32.82 11.69
C SER A 94 -1.97 31.50 12.28
N HIS A 95 -2.83 30.48 12.35
CA HIS A 95 -2.43 29.13 12.75
C HIS A 95 -1.38 28.51 11.81
N LEU A 96 -1.50 28.71 10.49
CA LEU A 96 -0.51 28.23 9.53
C LEU A 96 0.85 28.93 9.67
N VAL A 97 0.86 30.20 10.05
CA VAL A 97 2.09 30.95 10.31
C VAL A 97 2.76 30.49 11.61
N SER A 98 1.98 30.22 12.66
CA SER A 98 2.51 29.76 13.95
C SER A 98 2.96 28.29 13.94
N ARG A 99 2.48 27.49 12.98
CA ARG A 99 2.78 26.06 12.91
C ARG A 99 4.29 25.81 12.78
N PRO A 100 4.92 25.09 13.73
CA PRO A 100 6.33 24.75 13.63
C PRO A 100 6.55 23.87 12.39
N ARG A 101 7.62 24.16 11.63
CA ARG A 101 7.98 23.33 10.48
C ARG A 101 8.28 21.91 10.98
N PRO A 102 7.73 20.86 10.36
CA PRO A 102 8.05 19.49 10.74
C PRO A 102 9.57 19.32 10.63
N ARG A 103 10.23 19.03 11.76
CA ARG A 103 11.66 18.73 11.76
C ARG A 103 11.86 17.48 10.88
N PRO A 104 12.88 17.45 10.01
CA PRO A 104 13.19 16.24 9.27
C PRO A 104 13.37 15.08 10.27
N PRO A 105 12.90 13.86 9.95
CA PRO A 105 12.98 12.73 10.86
C PRO A 105 14.45 12.53 11.25
N THR A 106 14.74 12.63 12.55
CA THR A 106 16.06 12.34 13.07
C THR A 106 16.39 10.89 12.71
N PRO A 107 17.56 10.60 12.10
CA PRO A 107 17.93 9.23 11.78
C PRO A 107 17.92 8.38 13.07
N PRO A 108 17.37 7.15 13.03
CA PRO A 108 17.30 6.32 14.21
C PRO A 108 18.72 6.04 14.73
N LEU A 109 18.91 6.18 16.05
CA LEU A 109 20.15 5.81 16.72
C LEU A 109 20.46 4.33 16.44
N PRO A 110 21.74 3.96 16.23
CA PRO A 110 22.11 2.57 15.97
C PRO A 110 21.72 1.67 17.15
N PRO A 111 21.26 0.43 16.90
CA PRO A 111 20.85 -0.47 17.97
C PRO A 111 22.04 -0.79 18.88
N SER A 112 21.83 -0.69 20.20
CA SER A 112 22.82 -1.04 21.23
C SER A 112 23.38 -2.47 21.01
N SER A 113 24.71 -2.59 21.09
CA SER A 113 25.50 -3.79 20.80
C SER A 113 25.24 -4.99 21.74
N THR A 114 24.47 -4.81 22.83
CA THR A 114 24.22 -5.86 23.84
C THR A 114 23.22 -6.93 23.39
N CYS A 115 22.46 -6.72 22.30
CA CYS A 115 21.46 -7.68 21.82
C CYS A 115 21.98 -8.76 20.84
N ILE A 116 23.26 -8.72 20.46
CA ILE A 116 23.74 -9.41 19.24
C ILE A 116 24.02 -10.92 19.43
N HIS A 117 24.22 -11.43 20.66
CA HIS A 117 24.81 -12.78 20.83
C HIS A 117 23.95 -13.86 21.48
N ARG A 118 22.64 -13.66 21.68
CA ARG A 118 21.78 -14.76 22.16
C ARG A 118 21.53 -15.77 21.04
N LYS A 119 21.92 -17.03 21.27
CA LYS A 119 21.64 -18.14 20.34
C LYS A 119 20.12 -18.20 20.08
N PRO A 120 19.68 -18.29 18.81
CA PRO A 120 18.27 -18.34 18.46
C PRO A 120 17.60 -19.57 19.08
N THR A 121 16.62 -19.36 19.95
CA THR A 121 15.82 -20.44 20.54
C THR A 121 14.61 -20.74 19.66
N PRO A 122 14.38 -22.00 19.23
CA PRO A 122 13.22 -22.36 18.41
C PRO A 122 11.92 -22.19 19.22
N ARG A 123 10.88 -21.74 18.53
CA ARG A 123 9.52 -21.50 19.02
C ARG A 123 8.53 -22.06 18.00
N PRO A 124 7.33 -22.46 18.43
CA PRO A 124 6.29 -22.92 17.50
C PRO A 124 6.00 -21.86 16.42
N SER A 125 5.77 -22.33 15.19
CA SER A 125 5.44 -21.47 14.06
C SER A 125 4.05 -20.86 14.25
N ILE A 126 3.89 -19.60 13.83
CA ILE A 126 2.57 -18.93 13.83
C ILE A 126 1.77 -19.34 12.59
N LEU A 127 2.47 -19.67 11.51
CA LEU A 127 1.87 -20.08 10.24
C LEU A 127 1.79 -21.60 10.18
N HIS A 128 0.65 -22.10 9.72
CA HIS A 128 0.47 -23.51 9.40
C HIS A 128 1.32 -23.90 8.18
N ALA A 129 1.81 -25.13 8.19
CA ALA A 129 2.49 -25.70 7.03
C ALA A 129 1.44 -26.07 5.97
N THR A 130 1.68 -25.67 4.73
CA THR A 130 0.87 -26.07 3.58
C THR A 130 1.77 -26.77 2.56
N HIS A 131 1.20 -27.49 1.59
CA HIS A 131 1.99 -28.18 0.58
C HIS A 131 2.96 -27.26 -0.18
N PHE A 132 2.58 -26.00 -0.37
CA PHE A 132 3.38 -24.98 -1.08
C PHE A 132 4.33 -24.20 -0.16
N HIS A 133 4.14 -24.28 1.15
CA HIS A 133 4.88 -23.49 2.13
C HIS A 133 5.38 -24.38 3.27
N PRO A 134 6.70 -24.66 3.31
CA PRO A 134 7.25 -25.46 4.39
C PRO A 134 7.06 -24.77 5.74
N PRO A 135 7.00 -25.55 6.85
CA PRO A 135 6.90 -25.00 8.19
C PRO A 135 8.08 -24.07 8.47
N LEU A 136 7.79 -22.83 8.85
CA LEU A 136 8.82 -21.87 9.26
C LEU A 136 9.03 -21.94 10.76
N VAL A 137 10.18 -22.46 11.18
CA VAL A 137 10.58 -22.44 12.58
C VAL A 137 10.78 -21.00 13.02
N ARG A 138 10.04 -20.57 14.05
CA ARG A 138 10.23 -19.24 14.62
C ARG A 138 11.41 -19.33 15.58
N THR A 139 12.31 -18.35 15.58
CA THR A 139 13.43 -18.30 16.52
C THR A 139 13.40 -17.00 17.34
N ARG A 140 14.01 -16.99 18.52
CA ARG A 140 14.23 -15.77 19.32
C ARG A 140 15.69 -15.65 19.76
N PRO A 141 16.42 -14.59 19.37
CA PRO A 141 16.02 -13.55 18.39
C PRO A 141 15.82 -14.15 16.98
N GLN A 142 14.90 -13.58 16.22
CA GLN A 142 14.59 -14.05 14.86
C GLN A 142 15.58 -13.41 13.88
N PRO A 143 16.25 -14.18 13.00
CA PRO A 143 17.12 -13.60 11.99
C PRO A 143 16.29 -12.76 11.02
N LEU A 144 16.84 -11.62 10.58
CA LEU A 144 16.14 -10.62 9.77
C LEU A 144 15.55 -11.23 8.48
N ALA A 145 16.28 -12.15 7.83
CA ALA A 145 15.79 -12.83 6.64
C ALA A 145 14.50 -13.62 6.90
N LEU A 146 14.42 -14.33 8.04
CA LEU A 146 13.27 -15.15 8.41
C LEU A 146 12.10 -14.26 8.88
N SER A 147 12.38 -13.19 9.63
CA SER A 147 11.34 -12.23 10.02
C SER A 147 10.72 -11.56 8.78
N MET A 148 11.54 -11.16 7.82
CA MET A 148 11.08 -10.60 6.55
C MET A 148 10.30 -11.59 5.70
N LEU A 149 10.70 -12.87 5.68
CA LEU A 149 9.95 -13.92 4.99
C LEU A 149 8.56 -14.10 5.62
N ILE A 150 8.46 -14.20 6.95
CA ILE A 150 7.17 -14.30 7.66
C ILE A 150 6.32 -13.06 7.38
N PHE A 151 6.92 -11.86 7.46
CA PHE A 151 6.23 -10.61 7.18
C PHE A 151 5.66 -10.60 5.75
N ARG A 152 6.47 -10.94 4.74
CA ARG A 152 6.02 -11.03 3.34
C ARG A 152 4.89 -12.03 3.15
N ARG A 153 4.98 -13.23 3.76
CA ARG A 153 3.91 -14.24 3.71
C ARG A 153 2.61 -13.72 4.33
N ARG A 154 2.69 -13.11 5.52
CA ARG A 154 1.52 -12.55 6.20
C ARG A 154 0.91 -11.38 5.41
N GLN A 155 1.75 -10.50 4.86
CA GLN A 155 1.28 -9.38 4.05
C GLN A 155 0.65 -9.86 2.73
N ALA A 156 1.19 -10.90 2.11
CA ALA A 156 0.60 -11.51 0.93
C ALA A 156 -0.78 -12.13 1.24
N ALA A 157 -0.91 -12.85 2.36
CA ALA A 157 -2.19 -13.37 2.83
C ALA A 157 -3.19 -12.22 3.09
N GLN A 158 -2.77 -11.17 3.81
CA GLN A 158 -3.62 -10.02 4.08
C GLN A 158 -4.09 -9.32 2.80
N LYS A 159 -3.18 -9.06 1.85
CA LYS A 159 -3.52 -8.42 0.57
C LYS A 159 -4.57 -9.21 -0.21
N ARG A 160 -4.60 -10.54 -0.08
CA ARG A 160 -5.60 -11.39 -0.73
C ARG A 160 -6.97 -11.22 -0.07
N PHE A 161 -7.03 -11.24 1.27
CA PHE A 161 -8.27 -10.94 2.00
C PHE A 161 -8.78 -9.52 1.69
N ASP A 162 -7.89 -8.52 1.67
CA ASP A 162 -8.25 -7.13 1.32
C ASP A 162 -8.87 -7.06 -0.10
N ARG A 163 -8.28 -7.74 -1.09
CA ARG A 163 -8.79 -7.75 -2.48
C ARG A 163 -10.18 -8.37 -2.58
N LEU A 164 -10.42 -9.43 -1.84
CA LEU A 164 -11.70 -10.13 -1.81
C LEU A 164 -12.78 -9.25 -1.16
N ALA A 165 -12.46 -8.59 -0.04
CA ALA A 165 -13.36 -7.63 0.59
C ALA A 165 -13.73 -6.49 -0.38
N GLN A 166 -12.76 -5.92 -1.08
CA GLN A 166 -12.98 -4.88 -2.09
C GLN A 166 -13.88 -5.38 -3.24
N ALA A 167 -13.66 -6.60 -3.73
CA ALA A 167 -14.50 -7.17 -4.80
C ALA A 167 -15.96 -7.33 -4.36
N ARG A 168 -16.22 -7.73 -3.11
CA ARG A 168 -17.58 -7.83 -2.53
C ARG A 168 -18.26 -6.47 -2.40
N GLU A 169 -17.51 -5.43 -2.02
CA GLU A 169 -18.03 -4.06 -1.96
C GLU A 169 -18.43 -3.55 -3.36
N LEU A 170 -17.59 -3.79 -4.36
CA LEU A 170 -17.88 -3.41 -5.75
C LEU A 170 -19.09 -4.17 -6.31
N GLU A 171 -19.24 -5.47 -6.00
CA GLU A 171 -20.42 -6.25 -6.36
C GLU A 171 -21.70 -5.64 -5.79
N ARG A 172 -21.66 -5.19 -4.52
CA ARG A 172 -22.80 -4.54 -3.88
C ARG A 172 -23.17 -3.24 -4.57
N VAL A 173 -22.20 -2.37 -4.84
CA VAL A 173 -22.43 -1.08 -5.53
C VAL A 173 -23.00 -1.31 -6.92
N ALA A 174 -22.50 -2.29 -7.68
CA ALA A 174 -23.01 -2.60 -9.01
C ALA A 174 -24.49 -3.03 -8.98
N ARG A 175 -24.88 -3.87 -8.01
CA ARG A 175 -26.28 -4.29 -7.83
C ARG A 175 -27.19 -3.14 -7.45
N ASP A 176 -26.71 -2.22 -6.62
CA ASP A 176 -27.47 -1.04 -6.21
C ASP A 176 -27.73 -0.13 -7.43
N VAL A 177 -26.71 0.11 -8.28
CA VAL A 177 -26.87 0.87 -9.54
C VAL A 177 -27.81 0.18 -10.52
N GLU A 178 -27.71 -1.14 -10.71
CA GLU A 178 -28.63 -1.89 -11.59
C GLU A 178 -30.09 -1.81 -11.12
N ARG A 179 -30.31 -1.77 -9.80
CA ARG A 179 -31.65 -1.56 -9.23
C ARG A 179 -32.17 -0.15 -9.51
N GLU A 180 -31.34 0.87 -9.27
CA GLU A 180 -31.69 2.27 -9.54
C GLU A 180 -31.98 2.50 -11.03
N GLU A 181 -31.15 1.94 -11.92
CA GLU A 181 -31.39 2.00 -13.37
C GLU A 181 -32.67 1.26 -13.78
N GLY A 182 -32.97 0.13 -13.16
CA GLY A 182 -34.25 -0.58 -13.36
C GLY A 182 -35.46 0.25 -12.93
N GLU A 183 -35.39 0.90 -11.77
CA GLU A 183 -36.44 1.80 -11.25
C GLU A 183 -36.61 3.04 -12.15
N LEU A 184 -35.51 3.65 -12.60
CA LEU A 184 -35.53 4.80 -13.52
C LEU A 184 -36.00 4.40 -14.94
N GLY A 185 -35.65 3.21 -15.40
CA GLY A 185 -36.11 2.64 -16.67
C GLY A 185 -37.62 2.35 -16.65
N MET A 186 -38.14 1.88 -15.52
CA MET A 186 -39.58 1.69 -15.30
C MET A 186 -40.33 3.03 -15.28
N LEU A 187 -39.74 4.08 -14.69
CA LEU A 187 -40.31 5.44 -14.70
C LEU A 187 -40.32 6.05 -16.11
N ARG A 188 -39.30 5.80 -16.94
CA ARG A 188 -39.23 6.30 -18.32
C ARG A 188 -40.19 5.58 -19.27
N GLY A 189 -40.49 4.31 -19.00
CA GLY A 189 -41.49 3.52 -19.74
C GLY A 189 -42.94 3.91 -19.41
N ALA A 190 -43.19 4.40 -18.19
CA ALA A 190 -44.54 4.80 -17.75
C ALA A 190 -44.97 6.19 -18.26
N SER A 191 -44.03 7.07 -18.64
CA SER A 191 -44.35 8.42 -19.15
C SER A 191 -44.61 8.49 -20.66
N GLY A 192 -44.57 7.36 -21.38
CA GLY A 192 -44.71 7.29 -22.84
C GLY A 192 -46.11 6.90 -23.36
N GLN A 193 -47.11 6.73 -22.47
CA GLN A 193 -48.46 6.34 -22.86
C GLN A 193 -49.33 7.58 -23.16
N GLY A 194 -48.89 8.38 -24.12
CA GLY A 194 -49.58 9.59 -24.58
C GLY A 194 -49.71 9.60 -26.10
N GLN A 195 -50.77 8.96 -26.60
CA GLN A 195 -51.48 9.26 -27.84
C GLN A 195 -50.66 9.66 -29.09
N SER A 196 -50.46 8.71 -30.00
CA SER A 196 -50.79 8.95 -31.41
C SER A 196 -50.94 7.63 -32.15
N GLY A 197 -52.16 7.35 -32.60
CA GLY A 197 -52.44 6.28 -33.55
C GLY A 197 -51.66 6.49 -34.84
N GLY A 198 -51.07 5.42 -35.35
CA GLY A 198 -50.22 5.47 -36.54
C GLY A 198 -49.67 4.09 -36.85
N GLU A 199 -50.57 3.23 -37.31
CA GLU A 199 -50.38 2.28 -38.41
C GLU A 199 -49.15 1.36 -38.40
N LEU A 200 -49.48 0.08 -38.26
CA LEU A 200 -48.65 -1.11 -38.41
C LEU A 200 -47.62 -1.01 -39.56
N THR A 201 -46.37 -0.77 -39.21
CA THR A 201 -45.27 -1.51 -39.85
C THR A 201 -44.49 -2.22 -38.77
N ARG A 202 -44.69 -3.54 -38.75
CA ARG A 202 -43.93 -4.53 -37.98
C ARG A 202 -42.48 -4.53 -38.50
N ARG A 203 -41.73 -3.52 -38.08
CA ARG A 203 -40.27 -3.48 -38.27
C ARG A 203 -39.71 -4.27 -37.09
N GLU A 204 -39.39 -5.52 -37.34
CA GLU A 204 -38.60 -6.31 -36.40
C GLU A 204 -37.35 -5.50 -36.03
N PRO A 205 -37.00 -5.38 -34.74
CA PRO A 205 -35.73 -4.81 -34.35
C PRO A 205 -34.66 -5.80 -34.76
N ALA A 206 -34.16 -5.65 -35.99
CA ALA A 206 -32.93 -6.26 -36.44
C ALA A 206 -31.81 -5.77 -35.53
N GLY A 207 -31.56 -6.52 -34.46
CA GLY A 207 -30.31 -7.23 -34.29
C GLY A 207 -29.01 -6.43 -34.32
N GLU A 208 -29.01 -5.11 -34.13
CA GLU A 208 -27.82 -4.43 -33.65
C GLU A 208 -27.73 -4.66 -32.14
N GLN A 209 -27.32 -5.88 -31.81
CA GLN A 209 -26.55 -6.17 -30.61
C GLN A 209 -25.26 -5.35 -30.73
N GLY A 210 -25.36 -4.05 -30.52
CA GLY A 210 -24.21 -3.28 -30.12
C GLY A 210 -23.67 -4.01 -28.90
N GLU A 211 -22.50 -4.59 -29.03
CA GLU A 211 -21.61 -5.04 -27.95
C GLU A 211 -21.22 -3.81 -27.11
N GLY A 212 -22.20 -3.02 -26.66
CA GLY A 212 -22.04 -2.10 -25.56
C GLY A 212 -21.85 -2.98 -24.36
N GLU A 213 -20.59 -3.33 -24.07
CA GLU A 213 -20.15 -3.86 -22.79
C GLU A 213 -20.96 -3.15 -21.71
N ARG A 214 -21.93 -3.86 -21.12
CA ARG A 214 -22.69 -3.30 -20.02
C ARG A 214 -21.65 -2.96 -18.97
N TRP A 215 -21.74 -1.74 -18.44
CA TRP A 215 -20.76 -1.20 -17.49
C TRP A 215 -20.43 -2.12 -16.31
N GLY A 216 -21.25 -3.14 -16.03
CA GLY A 216 -21.05 -4.18 -15.02
C GLY A 216 -20.29 -5.46 -15.45
N ASP A 217 -20.12 -5.75 -16.74
CA ASP A 217 -19.55 -7.04 -17.20
C ASP A 217 -18.06 -7.19 -16.89
N GLU A 218 -17.30 -6.09 -17.00
CA GLU A 218 -15.89 -6.06 -16.59
C GLU A 218 -15.74 -6.39 -15.09
N TRP A 219 -16.59 -5.80 -14.25
CA TRP A 219 -16.58 -6.02 -12.80
C TRP A 219 -17.02 -7.44 -12.45
N ARG A 220 -18.03 -7.99 -13.14
CA ARG A 220 -18.43 -9.40 -13.01
C ARG A 220 -17.30 -10.34 -13.41
N GLY A 221 -16.54 -10.01 -14.46
CA GLY A 221 -15.31 -10.69 -14.85
C GLY A 221 -14.28 -10.70 -13.72
N TRP A 222 -13.98 -9.53 -13.15
CA TRP A 222 -13.04 -9.39 -12.03
C TRP A 222 -13.48 -10.15 -10.79
N ILE A 223 -14.78 -10.15 -10.45
CA ILE A 223 -15.32 -10.92 -9.33
C ILE A 223 -15.16 -12.41 -9.56
N ARG A 224 -15.45 -12.91 -10.78
CA ARG A 224 -15.26 -14.32 -11.14
C ARG A 224 -13.80 -14.73 -11.03
N GLU A 225 -12.88 -13.96 -11.60
CA GLU A 225 -11.44 -14.22 -11.52
C GLU A 225 -10.94 -14.17 -10.06
N ALA A 226 -11.44 -13.23 -9.26
CA ALA A 226 -11.11 -13.14 -7.84
C ALA A 226 -11.62 -14.36 -7.05
N ARG A 227 -12.86 -14.81 -7.31
CA ARG A 227 -13.45 -16.01 -6.69
C ARG A 227 -12.71 -17.29 -7.11
N GLU A 228 -12.31 -17.42 -8.37
CA GLU A 228 -11.56 -18.58 -8.85
C GLU A 228 -10.16 -18.65 -8.19
N LYS A 229 -9.48 -17.51 -8.08
CA LYS A 229 -8.21 -17.40 -7.34
C LYS A 229 -8.40 -17.70 -5.85
N GLU A 230 -9.50 -17.26 -5.25
CA GLU A 230 -9.84 -17.60 -3.87
C GLU A 230 -10.06 -19.11 -3.70
N LEU A 231 -10.91 -19.73 -4.52
CA LEU A 231 -11.18 -21.17 -4.48
C LEU A 231 -9.91 -21.99 -4.68
N THR A 232 -9.06 -21.59 -5.63
CA THR A 232 -7.76 -22.22 -5.84
C THR A 232 -6.91 -22.14 -4.57
N GLU A 233 -6.91 -21.01 -3.87
CA GLU A 233 -6.14 -20.84 -2.63
C GLU A 233 -6.79 -21.53 -1.42
N GLN A 234 -8.12 -21.59 -1.33
CA GLN A 234 -8.84 -22.40 -0.35
C GLN A 234 -8.47 -23.87 -0.52
N ARG A 235 -8.53 -24.38 -1.76
CA ARG A 235 -8.03 -25.73 -2.09
C ARG A 235 -6.57 -25.90 -1.68
N ARG A 236 -5.68 -24.94 -1.96
CA ARG A 236 -4.26 -24.99 -1.53
C ARG A 236 -4.08 -24.98 -0.01
N ASN A 237 -4.96 -24.32 0.74
CA ASN A 237 -4.93 -24.26 2.21
C ASN A 237 -5.55 -25.49 2.86
N GLU A 238 -6.58 -26.06 2.23
CA GLU A 238 -7.20 -27.33 2.59
C GLU A 238 -6.27 -28.51 2.38
N LEU A 239 -5.33 -28.41 1.43
CA LEU A 239 -4.17 -29.29 1.29
C LEU A 239 -3.18 -29.10 2.46
N ARG A 240 -3.67 -29.39 3.67
CA ARG A 240 -2.88 -29.56 4.87
C ARG A 240 -1.97 -30.76 4.65
N ILE A 241 -0.71 -30.61 5.02
CA ILE A 241 0.22 -31.75 5.03
C ILE A 241 -0.33 -32.75 6.07
N PRO A 242 -0.59 -34.01 5.68
CA PRO A 242 -0.99 -35.06 6.61
C PRO A 242 -0.06 -35.09 7.84
N PRO A 243 -0.58 -35.32 9.05
CA PRO A 243 0.21 -35.25 10.27
C PRO A 243 1.42 -36.19 10.25
N ASP A 244 1.33 -37.32 9.57
CA ASP A 244 2.42 -38.29 9.42
C ASP A 244 3.55 -37.77 8.54
N LEU A 245 3.22 -37.12 7.42
CA LEU A 245 4.21 -36.46 6.57
C LEU A 245 4.87 -35.29 7.31
N PHE A 246 4.10 -34.55 8.12
CA PHE A 246 4.64 -33.50 8.97
C PHE A 246 5.63 -34.05 10.01
N ARG A 247 5.30 -35.16 10.66
CA ARG A 247 6.18 -35.86 11.62
C ARG A 247 7.46 -36.35 10.94
N ARG A 248 7.36 -36.98 9.77
CA ARG A 248 8.52 -37.44 8.97
C ARG A 248 9.42 -36.27 8.55
N ALA A 249 8.85 -35.20 8.02
CA ALA A 249 9.60 -34.00 7.64
C ALA A 249 10.29 -33.34 8.85
N SER A 250 9.60 -33.29 9.99
CA SER A 250 10.17 -32.79 11.24
C SER A 250 11.32 -33.64 11.74
N ALA A 251 11.21 -34.97 11.66
CA ALA A 251 12.28 -35.90 12.04
C ALA A 251 13.52 -35.74 11.14
N LEU A 252 13.33 -35.64 9.83
CA LEU A 252 14.41 -35.39 8.87
C LEU A 252 15.11 -34.04 9.13
N ASN A 253 14.37 -32.99 9.47
CA ASN A 253 14.96 -31.71 9.82
C ASN A 253 15.79 -31.79 11.11
N ARG A 254 15.29 -32.46 12.16
CA ARG A 254 16.07 -32.71 13.39
C ARG A 254 17.35 -33.48 13.09
N GLN A 255 17.29 -34.46 12.19
CA GLN A 255 18.45 -35.24 11.77
C GLN A 255 19.47 -34.37 11.00
N ARG A 256 19.01 -33.53 10.07
CA ARG A 256 19.88 -32.56 9.37
C ARG A 256 20.54 -31.57 10.33
N GLU A 257 19.80 -31.08 11.33
CA GLU A 257 20.36 -30.21 12.37
C GLU A 257 21.43 -30.91 13.20
N ARG A 258 21.20 -32.18 13.60
CA ARG A 258 22.21 -33.01 14.28
C ARG A 258 23.45 -33.20 13.42
N ASN A 259 23.29 -33.62 12.16
CA ASN A 259 24.40 -33.82 11.22
C ASN A 259 25.19 -32.52 11.00
N SER A 260 24.50 -31.38 10.91
CA SER A 260 25.12 -30.06 10.78
C SER A 260 25.91 -29.66 12.04
N ALA A 261 25.35 -29.91 13.22
CA ALA A 261 26.03 -29.67 14.49
C ALA A 261 27.28 -30.56 14.66
N GLU A 262 27.18 -31.83 14.32
CA GLU A 262 28.32 -32.77 14.31
C GLU A 262 29.40 -32.34 13.32
N ALA A 263 29.01 -31.94 12.10
CA ALA A 263 29.94 -31.41 11.10
C ALA A 263 30.65 -30.14 11.61
N ALA A 264 29.93 -29.25 12.32
CA ALA A 264 30.52 -28.07 12.93
C ALA A 264 31.50 -28.42 14.06
N LEU A 265 31.21 -29.43 14.89
CA LEU A 265 32.13 -29.93 15.90
C LEU A 265 33.39 -30.54 15.28
N ARG A 266 33.25 -31.35 14.22
CA ARG A 266 34.38 -31.91 13.47
C ARG A 266 35.27 -30.81 12.88
N ARG A 267 34.68 -29.75 12.32
CA ARG A 267 35.42 -28.57 11.82
C ARG A 267 36.19 -27.86 12.94
N LYS A 268 35.59 -27.71 14.13
CA LYS A 268 36.28 -27.14 15.30
C LYS A 268 37.44 -28.01 15.78
N GLN A 269 37.25 -29.33 15.85
CA GLN A 269 38.31 -30.27 16.23
C GLN A 269 39.47 -30.26 15.22
N LYS A 270 39.16 -30.27 13.92
CA LYS A 270 40.17 -30.14 12.86
C LYS A 270 40.95 -28.84 12.98
N LYS A 271 40.26 -27.70 13.15
CA LYS A 271 40.91 -26.39 13.34
C LYS A 271 41.75 -26.32 14.63
N GLY A 272 41.30 -26.98 15.70
CA GLY A 272 42.07 -27.09 16.94
C GLY A 272 43.32 -27.94 16.79
N ARG A 273 43.24 -29.06 16.05
CA ARG A 273 44.40 -29.90 15.71
C ARG A 273 45.38 -29.18 14.80
N GLU A 274 44.90 -28.47 13.78
CA GLU A 274 45.72 -27.62 12.91
C GLU A 274 46.40 -26.49 13.69
N ALA A 275 45.72 -25.87 14.65
CA ALA A 275 46.32 -24.87 15.53
C ALA A 275 47.35 -25.46 16.51
N ALA A 276 47.18 -26.72 16.93
CA ALA A 276 48.14 -27.41 17.81
C ALA A 276 49.34 -27.99 17.05
N GLN A 277 49.17 -28.38 15.77
CA GLN A 277 50.23 -28.88 14.89
C GLN A 277 50.94 -27.76 14.11
N GLY A 278 50.31 -26.60 13.98
CA GLY A 278 50.94 -25.38 13.50
C GLY A 278 52.02 -24.95 14.49
N GLN A 279 53.25 -25.38 14.22
CA GLN A 279 54.45 -24.92 14.92
C GLN A 279 54.41 -23.38 15.09
N PRO A 280 54.74 -22.83 16.27
CA PRO A 280 54.93 -21.40 16.48
C PRO A 280 56.23 -20.88 15.82
N GLY A 281 56.48 -21.26 14.57
CA GLY A 281 57.76 -21.05 13.88
C GLY A 281 57.61 -20.33 12.54
N ALA A 282 57.02 -19.12 12.53
CA ALA A 282 57.21 -18.14 11.44
C ALA A 282 56.74 -16.71 11.79
N ALA A 283 56.56 -16.36 13.06
CA ALA A 283 56.46 -14.95 13.47
C ALA A 283 57.87 -14.36 13.64
N GLY A 284 58.66 -14.43 12.58
CA GLY A 284 60.03 -13.93 12.54
C GLY A 284 60.26 -13.22 11.22
N ARG A 285 60.38 -11.89 11.29
CA ARG A 285 60.93 -10.99 10.27
C ARG A 285 60.09 -10.81 9.00
N ALA A 286 59.24 -9.79 9.03
CA ALA A 286 59.15 -8.86 7.92
C ALA A 286 59.02 -7.45 8.51
N GLY A 287 60.16 -6.86 8.84
CA GLY A 287 60.26 -5.41 8.92
C GLY A 287 59.93 -4.86 7.54
N GLY A 288 58.98 -3.94 7.48
CA GLY A 288 58.47 -3.35 6.25
C GLY A 288 57.95 -1.97 6.53
N GLU A 289 58.91 -1.07 6.74
CA GLU A 289 58.91 0.36 6.45
C GLU A 289 57.64 1.18 6.68
N ALA A 290 57.78 2.08 7.66
CA ALA A 290 56.96 3.25 7.88
C ALA A 290 56.95 4.18 6.65
N GLY A 291 55.97 3.99 5.77
CA GLY A 291 55.62 4.95 4.73
C GLY A 291 54.82 6.12 5.30
N GLN A 292 55.52 7.19 5.70
CA GLN A 292 54.93 8.49 5.97
C GLN A 292 54.17 9.00 4.73
N ARG A 293 52.83 9.04 4.78
CA ARG A 293 52.04 9.76 3.77
C ARG A 293 51.58 11.09 4.36
N THR A 294 52.34 12.13 4.00
CA THR A 294 51.99 13.54 4.10
C THR A 294 50.64 13.82 3.43
N ILE A 295 49.70 14.36 4.20
CA ILE A 295 48.42 14.89 3.72
C ILE A 295 48.67 16.32 3.23
N ARG A 296 48.60 16.56 1.92
CA ARG A 296 48.36 17.89 1.35
C ARG A 296 46.86 18.01 1.03
N ARG A 297 46.17 18.94 1.70
CA ARG A 297 44.83 19.40 1.35
C ARG A 297 44.94 20.61 0.42
N PRO A 298 44.10 20.72 -0.64
CA PRO A 298 43.59 22.00 -1.10
C PRO A 298 42.42 22.48 -0.22
#